data_AF-A0A520GRY6-F1
#
_entry.id   AF-A0A520GRY6-F1
#
_cell.length_a   1.000
_cell.length_b   1.000
_cell.length_c   1.000
_cell.angle_alpha   90.00
_cell.angle_beta   90.00
_cell.angle_gamma   90.00
#
_symmetry.space_group_name_H-M   'P 1'
#
loop_
_entity.id
_entity.type
_entity.pdbx_description
1 polymer ?
#
loop_
_entity_poly.entity_id
_entity_poly.type
_entity_poly.pdbx_seq_one_letter_code
_entity_poly.pdbx_strand_id
1 'polypeptide(L)'
;RVLPKEFEDYSKWTFFDGTNWQADMHKAVTITDQVSNELSLTPLKDGRYALVFQQNGMGRSVAMRIAASPKGPFGPVIKLFDTSPVLTQKSYFSYNAKAHPSLSAEGELLISYNINSFDFFKDLNVYPQLYRPRFIKVKFQ
;
A
#
# COMPACT_ATOMS: atom_id res chain seq x y z
N ARG A 1 -9.81 3.67 -14.92
CA ARG A 1 -10.25 2.30 -14.68
C ARG A 1 -10.43 1.61 -16.03
N VAL A 2 -10.31 0.29 -16.07
CA VAL A 2 -10.56 -0.53 -17.26
C VAL A 2 -11.18 -1.84 -16.79
N LEU A 3 -11.94 -2.53 -17.64
CA LEU A 3 -12.43 -3.87 -17.32
C LEU A 3 -11.27 -4.88 -17.37
N PRO A 4 -11.27 -5.95 -16.55
CA PRO A 4 -10.19 -6.93 -16.56
C PRO A 4 -9.88 -7.52 -17.94
N LYS A 5 -10.91 -7.81 -18.73
CA LYS A 5 -10.78 -8.35 -20.11
C LYS A 5 -10.17 -7.36 -21.12
N GLU A 6 -10.14 -6.07 -20.78
CA GLU A 6 -9.65 -4.98 -21.64
C GLU A 6 -8.33 -4.41 -21.12
N PHE A 7 -7.74 -5.00 -20.07
CA PHE A 7 -6.61 -4.43 -19.35
C PHE A 7 -5.38 -4.20 -20.25
N GLU A 8 -5.15 -5.09 -21.21
CA GLU A 8 -4.02 -4.98 -22.15
C GLU A 8 -4.26 -3.96 -23.28
N ASP A 9 -5.50 -3.50 -23.47
CA ASP A 9 -5.81 -2.44 -24.42
C ASP A 9 -5.75 -1.07 -23.72
N TYR A 10 -4.57 -0.45 -23.76
CA TYR A 10 -4.32 0.86 -23.15
C TYR A 10 -5.23 1.97 -23.67
N SER A 11 -5.84 1.83 -24.86
CA SER A 11 -6.79 2.82 -25.36
C SER A 11 -8.14 2.81 -24.61
N LYS A 12 -8.45 1.72 -23.89
CA LYS A 12 -9.66 1.60 -23.05
C LYS A 12 -9.46 2.13 -21.65
N TRP A 13 -8.23 2.50 -21.30
CA TRP A 13 -7.95 3.01 -19.98
C TRP A 13 -8.58 4.39 -19.80
N THR A 14 -9.28 4.53 -18.68
CA THR A 14 -9.78 5.82 -18.24
C THR A 14 -9.05 6.28 -16.98
N PHE A 15 -9.10 7.57 -16.70
CA PHE A 15 -8.45 8.23 -15.58
C PHE A 15 -9.47 9.15 -14.90
N PHE A 16 -9.51 9.13 -13.58
CA PHE A 16 -10.51 9.87 -12.82
C PHE A 16 -10.10 11.34 -12.70
N ASP A 17 -10.93 12.24 -13.20
CA ASP A 17 -10.65 13.69 -13.24
C ASP A 17 -11.19 14.47 -12.04
N GLY A 18 -11.69 13.76 -11.02
CA GLY A 18 -12.36 14.35 -9.85
C GLY A 18 -13.88 14.27 -9.93
N THR A 19 -14.43 14.11 -11.13
CA THR A 19 -15.87 13.98 -11.36
C THR A 19 -16.19 12.71 -12.17
N ASN A 20 -15.50 12.49 -13.27
CA ASN A 20 -15.76 11.45 -14.26
C ASN A 20 -14.51 10.61 -14.56
N TRP A 21 -14.73 9.44 -15.17
CA TRP A 21 -13.67 8.65 -15.78
C TRP A 21 -13.57 8.99 -17.26
N GLN A 22 -12.39 9.42 -17.73
CA GLN A 22 -12.19 9.87 -19.10
C GLN A 22 -10.81 9.43 -19.64
N ALA A 23 -10.53 9.60 -20.93
CA ALA A 23 -9.37 8.97 -21.58
C ALA A 23 -8.02 9.71 -21.42
N ASP A 24 -8.02 11.03 -21.16
CA ASP A 24 -6.81 11.85 -21.08
C ASP A 24 -6.12 11.73 -19.70
N MET A 25 -5.01 11.00 -19.62
CA MET A 25 -4.31 10.80 -18.34
C MET A 25 -3.85 12.10 -17.66
N HIS A 26 -3.65 13.19 -18.42
CA HIS A 26 -3.20 14.46 -17.86
C HIS A 26 -4.27 15.18 -17.04
N LYS A 27 -5.53 14.74 -17.13
CA LYS A 27 -6.64 15.24 -16.30
C LYS A 27 -6.80 14.48 -14.99
N ALA A 28 -6.02 13.43 -14.75
CA ALA A 28 -6.12 12.67 -13.51
C ALA A 28 -5.84 13.55 -12.29
N VAL A 29 -6.65 13.42 -11.25
CA VAL A 29 -6.48 14.20 -10.01
C VAL A 29 -6.01 13.32 -8.86
N THR A 30 -5.31 13.95 -7.91
CA THR A 30 -4.97 13.34 -6.63
C THR A 30 -6.24 13.13 -5.80
N ILE A 31 -6.47 11.89 -5.37
CA ILE A 31 -7.65 11.51 -4.56
C ILE A 31 -7.33 11.19 -3.10
N THR A 32 -6.04 11.05 -2.77
CA THR A 32 -5.55 10.87 -1.40
C THR A 32 -4.06 11.18 -1.32
N ASP A 33 -3.50 11.26 -0.11
CA ASP A 33 -2.12 11.64 0.17
C ASP A 33 -1.44 10.67 1.15
N GLN A 34 -0.13 10.88 1.34
CA GLN A 34 0.72 10.15 2.29
C GLN A 34 0.80 8.63 2.04
N VAL A 35 0.47 8.20 0.83
CA VAL A 35 0.59 6.80 0.40
C VAL A 35 1.94 6.53 -0.23
N SER A 36 2.34 5.27 -0.24
CA SER A 36 3.53 4.78 -0.96
C SER A 36 3.19 4.40 -2.40
N ASN A 37 4.21 4.37 -3.27
CA ASN A 37 4.06 3.93 -4.67
C ASN A 37 3.58 2.47 -4.74
N GLU A 38 4.12 1.61 -3.88
CA GLU A 38 3.56 0.28 -3.64
C GLU A 38 2.43 0.41 -2.62
N LEU A 39 1.21 0.04 -3.02
CA LEU A 39 0.04 0.06 -2.15
C LEU A 39 -0.94 -1.06 -2.57
N SER A 40 -1.94 -1.33 -1.74
CA SER A 40 -2.97 -2.32 -2.03
C SER A 40 -4.35 -1.75 -1.73
N LEU A 41 -5.27 -1.86 -2.68
CA LEU A 41 -6.67 -1.52 -2.50
C LEU A 41 -7.51 -2.79 -2.55
N THR A 42 -8.00 -3.24 -1.41
CA THR A 42 -8.69 -4.51 -1.24
C THR A 42 -10.17 -4.28 -0.93
N PRO A 43 -11.12 -4.89 -1.66
CA PRO A 43 -12.54 -4.82 -1.30
C PRO A 43 -12.80 -5.60 0.00
N LEU A 44 -13.62 -5.02 0.88
CA LEU A 44 -14.07 -5.63 2.13
C LEU A 44 -15.49 -6.20 1.95
N LYS A 45 -15.87 -7.12 2.84
CA LYS A 45 -17.18 -7.81 2.80
C LYS A 45 -18.38 -6.86 2.91
N ASP A 46 -18.20 -5.72 3.56
CA ASP A 46 -19.24 -4.70 3.76
C ASP A 46 -19.34 -3.68 2.61
N GLY A 47 -18.63 -3.91 1.50
CA GLY A 47 -18.64 -3.05 0.32
C GLY A 47 -17.66 -1.87 0.38
N ARG A 48 -16.96 -1.65 1.50
CA ARG A 48 -15.89 -0.67 1.60
C ARG A 48 -14.58 -1.22 1.02
N TYR A 49 -13.55 -0.38 0.97
CA TYR A 49 -12.22 -0.75 0.51
C TYR A 49 -11.18 -0.42 1.56
N ALA A 50 -10.26 -1.36 1.82
CA ALA A 50 -9.06 -1.14 2.60
C ALA A 50 -7.90 -0.75 1.69
N LEU A 51 -7.41 0.48 1.83
CA LEU A 51 -6.19 0.95 1.19
C LEU A 51 -5.03 0.78 2.16
N VAL A 52 -4.13 -0.16 1.92
CA VAL A 52 -2.92 -0.44 2.73
C VAL A 52 -1.68 0.12 2.05
N PHE A 53 -0.82 0.79 2.81
CA PHE A 53 0.37 1.49 2.31
C PHE A 53 1.40 1.75 3.41
N GLN A 54 2.63 2.10 3.02
CA GLN A 54 3.63 2.67 3.93
C GLN A 54 3.40 4.18 3.99
N GLN A 55 3.13 4.73 5.18
CA GLN A 55 2.86 6.16 5.31
C GLN A 55 4.06 7.00 4.83
N ASN A 56 3.79 8.05 4.05
CA ASN A 56 4.79 8.96 3.47
C ASN A 56 5.83 8.26 2.58
N GLY A 57 5.47 7.14 1.94
CA GLY A 57 6.35 6.40 1.03
C GLY A 57 7.34 5.48 1.74
N MET A 58 8.08 6.02 2.72
CA MET A 58 9.13 5.32 3.48
C MET A 58 9.12 5.67 4.98
N GLY A 59 7.97 6.14 5.49
CA GLY A 59 7.81 6.42 6.92
C GLY A 59 7.83 5.15 7.78
N ARG A 60 7.72 5.31 9.10
CA ARG A 60 7.79 4.20 10.06
C ARG A 60 6.45 3.51 10.34
N SER A 61 5.39 3.90 9.65
CA SER A 61 4.06 3.35 9.88
C SER A 61 3.56 2.58 8.68
N VAL A 62 3.30 1.29 8.88
CA VAL A 62 2.35 0.56 8.03
C VAL A 62 0.96 1.09 8.36
N ALA A 63 0.27 1.57 7.35
CA ALA A 63 -0.96 2.33 7.52
C ALA A 63 -2.07 1.83 6.61
N MET A 64 -3.29 2.18 6.98
CA MET A 64 -4.49 1.91 6.21
C MET A 64 -5.39 3.14 6.15
N ARG A 65 -6.15 3.28 5.07
CA ARG A 65 -7.36 4.10 5.01
C ARG A 65 -8.54 3.22 4.60
N ILE A 66 -9.72 3.53 5.10
CA ILE A 66 -10.97 2.93 4.61
C ILE A 66 -11.60 3.88 3.60
N ALA A 67 -12.05 3.36 2.47
CA ALA A 67 -12.69 4.13 1.40
C ALA A 67 -14.08 3.59 1.07
N ALA A 68 -14.98 4.48 0.66
CA ALA A 68 -16.31 4.09 0.19
C ALA A 68 -16.31 3.52 -1.25
N SER A 69 -15.27 3.82 -2.03
CA SER A 69 -15.09 3.30 -3.39
C SER A 69 -13.61 3.30 -3.79
N PRO A 70 -13.22 2.71 -4.94
CA PRO A 70 -11.83 2.76 -5.40
C PRO A 70 -11.26 4.16 -5.64
N LYS A 71 -12.14 5.14 -5.85
CA LYS A 71 -11.78 6.55 -6.03
C LYS A 71 -12.00 7.40 -4.77
N GLY A 72 -12.31 6.77 -3.63
CA GLY A 72 -12.66 7.45 -2.38
C GLY A 72 -14.16 7.75 -2.21
N PRO A 73 -14.53 8.64 -1.28
CA PRO A 73 -13.62 9.36 -0.37
C PRO A 73 -12.84 8.39 0.52
N PHE A 74 -11.57 8.73 0.78
CA PHE A 74 -10.71 8.00 1.71
C PHE A 74 -10.80 8.64 3.09
N GLY A 75 -11.03 7.82 4.12
CA GLY A 75 -11.03 8.25 5.51
C GLY A 75 -9.63 8.66 6.01
N PRO A 76 -9.50 9.00 7.30
CA PRO A 76 -8.22 9.36 7.91
C PRO A 76 -7.23 8.20 7.89
N VAL A 77 -5.94 8.52 8.04
CA VAL A 77 -4.88 7.51 8.18
C VAL A 77 -5.05 6.76 9.50
N ILE A 78 -5.17 5.43 9.40
CA ILE A 78 -5.16 4.49 10.52
C ILE A 78 -3.75 3.87 10.57
N LYS A 79 -2.99 4.16 11.63
CA LYS A 79 -1.67 3.53 11.83
C LYS A 79 -1.87 2.13 12.39
N LEU A 80 -1.47 1.12 11.62
CA LEU A 80 -1.68 -0.28 11.97
C LEU A 80 -0.48 -0.84 12.74
N PHE A 81 0.73 -0.46 12.35
CA PHE A 81 1.95 -1.01 12.92
C PHE A 81 3.12 -0.02 12.80
N ASP A 82 3.88 0.11 13.88
CA ASP A 82 5.12 0.89 13.93
C ASP A 82 6.33 0.00 13.65
N THR A 83 7.06 0.31 12.59
CA THR A 83 8.27 -0.41 12.17
C THR A 83 9.52 0.09 12.90
N SER A 84 9.45 1.19 13.67
CA SER A 84 10.61 1.75 14.40
C SER A 84 11.43 0.71 15.18
N PRO A 85 10.83 -0.25 15.90
CA PRO A 85 11.58 -1.21 16.71
C PRO A 85 12.54 -2.10 15.91
N VAL A 86 12.30 -2.28 14.61
CA VAL A 86 13.12 -3.14 13.72
C VAL A 86 14.10 -2.36 12.86
N LEU A 87 14.07 -1.02 12.91
CA LEU A 87 15.03 -0.13 12.25
C LEU A 87 16.22 0.14 13.17
N THR A 88 17.01 -0.90 13.45
CA THR A 88 18.10 -0.87 14.44
C THR A 88 19.34 -0.10 13.99
N GLN A 89 19.45 0.24 12.72
CA GLN A 89 20.54 1.05 12.15
C GLN A 89 19.99 2.36 11.60
N LYS A 90 20.79 3.43 11.66
CA LYS A 90 20.41 4.74 11.10
C LYS A 90 20.16 4.70 9.58
N SER A 91 20.84 3.80 8.89
CA SER A 91 20.70 3.57 7.45
C SER A 91 19.41 2.84 7.08
N TYR A 92 18.73 2.20 8.04
CA TYR A 92 17.57 1.36 7.76
C TYR A 92 16.29 2.18 7.57
N PHE A 93 15.51 1.77 6.59
CA PHE A 93 14.17 2.31 6.34
C PHE A 93 13.18 1.20 5.99
N SER A 94 11.92 1.43 6.34
CA SER A 94 10.81 0.53 5.99
C SER A 94 10.04 1.06 4.80
N TYR A 95 9.55 0.16 3.95
CA TYR A 95 8.88 0.50 2.69
C TYR A 95 8.01 -0.65 2.19
N ASN A 96 7.25 -0.40 1.11
CA ASN A 96 6.46 -1.40 0.37
C ASN A 96 5.49 -2.22 1.24
N ALA A 97 4.69 -1.54 2.06
CA ALA A 97 3.58 -2.21 2.73
C ALA A 97 2.55 -2.69 1.69
N LYS A 98 2.18 -3.97 1.74
CA LYS A 98 1.31 -4.63 0.76
C LYS A 98 0.37 -5.61 1.44
N ALA A 99 -0.91 -5.57 1.08
CA ALA A 99 -1.92 -6.50 1.59
C ALA A 99 -1.97 -7.78 0.76
N HIS A 100 -2.23 -8.91 1.42
CA HIS A 100 -2.29 -10.25 0.82
C HIS A 100 -3.65 -10.91 1.09
N PRO A 101 -4.76 -10.40 0.51
CA PRO A 101 -6.10 -10.92 0.79
C PRO A 101 -6.26 -12.40 0.43
N SER A 102 -5.61 -12.89 -0.62
CA SER A 102 -5.64 -14.30 -1.02
C SER A 102 -4.93 -15.26 -0.05
N LEU A 103 -4.08 -14.73 0.83
CA LEU A 103 -3.35 -15.47 1.86
C LEU A 103 -3.92 -15.21 3.28
N SER A 104 -4.95 -14.39 3.38
CA SER A 104 -5.52 -13.96 4.66
C SER A 104 -6.60 -14.94 5.12
N ALA A 105 -6.63 -15.20 6.42
CA ALA A 105 -7.75 -15.92 7.04
C ALA A 105 -8.99 -15.01 7.09
N GLU A 106 -10.16 -15.62 7.30
CA GLU A 106 -11.40 -14.88 7.48
C GLU A 106 -11.31 -13.92 8.68
N GLY A 107 -11.72 -12.67 8.48
CA GLY A 107 -11.65 -11.63 9.52
C GLY A 107 -10.24 -11.07 9.75
N GLU A 108 -9.24 -11.51 8.97
CA GLU A 108 -7.87 -11.04 9.05
C GLU A 108 -7.41 -10.40 7.73
N LEU A 109 -6.36 -9.59 7.80
CA LEU A 109 -5.59 -9.12 6.66
C LEU A 109 -4.11 -9.32 6.94
N LEU A 110 -3.48 -10.20 6.16
CA LEU A 110 -2.04 -10.39 6.14
C LEU A 110 -1.42 -9.23 5.35
N ILE A 111 -0.44 -8.56 5.95
CA ILE A 111 0.28 -7.45 5.34
C ILE A 111 1.76 -7.74 5.42
N SER A 112 2.47 -7.60 4.29
CA SER A 112 3.92 -7.56 4.29
C SER A 112 4.43 -6.13 4.27
N TYR A 113 5.62 -5.89 4.80
CA TYR A 113 6.44 -4.72 4.52
C TYR A 113 7.91 -5.15 4.43
N ASN A 114 8.75 -4.32 3.84
CA ASN A 114 10.17 -4.61 3.68
C ASN A 114 11.02 -3.65 4.51
N ILE A 115 12.24 -4.07 4.81
CA ILE A 115 13.30 -3.21 5.34
C ILE A 115 14.45 -3.22 4.37
N ASN A 116 14.95 -2.03 4.05
CA ASN A 116 16.15 -1.84 3.24
C ASN A 116 17.08 -0.85 3.93
N SER A 117 18.27 -0.63 3.35
CA SER A 117 19.29 0.26 3.87
C SER A 117 19.76 1.25 2.80
N PHE A 118 20.02 2.49 3.21
CA PHE A 118 20.73 3.48 2.38
C PHE A 118 22.21 3.11 2.17
N ASP A 119 22.79 2.27 3.03
CA ASP A 119 24.14 1.69 2.92
C ASP A 119 24.06 0.22 2.45
N PHE A 120 23.23 -0.07 1.44
CA PHE A 120 22.76 -1.42 1.08
C PHE A 120 23.84 -2.52 1.10
N PHE A 121 24.90 -2.40 0.30
CA PHE A 121 25.92 -3.46 0.18
C PHE A 121 26.71 -3.68 1.47
N LYS A 122 27.00 -2.60 2.20
CA LYS A 122 27.70 -2.67 3.48
C LYS A 122 26.86 -3.41 4.52
N ASP A 123 25.59 -3.02 4.66
CA ASP A 123 24.73 -3.60 5.67
C ASP A 123 24.29 -5.02 5.33
N LEU A 124 24.02 -5.32 4.04
CA LEU A 124 23.65 -6.67 3.61
C LEU A 124 24.78 -7.68 3.82
N ASN A 125 26.04 -7.27 3.65
CA ASN A 125 27.20 -8.13 3.92
C ASN A 125 27.29 -8.55 5.41
N VAL A 126 26.82 -7.70 6.33
CA VAL A 126 26.82 -7.99 7.77
C VAL A 126 25.52 -8.67 8.20
N TYR A 127 24.39 -8.27 7.62
CA TYR A 127 23.05 -8.71 7.97
C TYR A 127 22.36 -9.33 6.74
N PRO A 128 22.62 -10.61 6.40
CA PRO A 128 22.07 -11.25 5.21
C PRO A 128 20.54 -11.50 5.25
N GLN A 129 19.91 -11.21 6.39
CA GLN A 129 18.45 -11.22 6.56
C GLN A 129 17.81 -9.85 6.26
N LEU A 130 18.61 -8.82 5.98
CA LEU A 130 18.13 -7.56 5.41
C LEU A 130 17.49 -7.82 4.03
N TYR A 131 16.61 -6.91 3.59
CA TYR A 131 15.97 -6.98 2.28
C TYR A 131 15.05 -8.19 2.07
N ARG A 132 14.31 -8.57 3.12
CA ARG A 132 13.28 -9.61 3.10
C ARG A 132 11.95 -9.06 3.63
N PRO A 133 10.81 -9.60 3.16
CA PRO A 133 9.52 -9.20 3.69
C PRO A 133 9.37 -9.65 5.14
N ARG A 134 8.77 -8.78 5.94
CA ARG A 134 8.26 -9.04 7.27
C ARG A 134 6.74 -8.97 7.21
N PHE A 135 6.08 -9.76 8.04
CA PHE A 135 4.62 -9.90 7.99
C PHE A 135 3.98 -9.49 9.31
N ILE A 136 2.84 -8.84 9.20
CA ILE A 136 1.93 -8.54 10.30
C ILE A 136 0.54 -9.05 9.94
N LYS A 137 -0.26 -9.37 10.96
CA LYS A 137 -1.68 -9.71 10.81
C LYS A 137 -2.50 -8.61 11.47
N VAL A 138 -3.47 -8.10 10.73
CA VAL A 138 -4.49 -7.18 11.26
C VAL A 138 -5.79 -7.94 11.37
N LYS A 139 -6.49 -7.81 12.50
CA LYS A 139 -7.82 -8.39 12.70
C LYS A 139 -8.86 -7.28 12.59
N PHE A 140 -9.94 -7.54 11.86
CA PHE A 140 -11.10 -6.66 11.84
C PHE A 140 -11.94 -6.93 13.10
N GLN A 141 -12.34 -5.86 13.79
CA GLN A 141 -13.23 -5.89 14.96
C GLN A 141 -14.46 -5.05 14.65
#